data_AF-A0A848GHF5-F1
#
_entry.id   AF-A0A848GHF5-F1
#
_cell.length_a   1.000
_cell.length_b   1.000
_cell.length_c   1.000
_cell.angle_alpha   90.00
_cell.angle_beta   90.00
_cell.angle_gamma   90.00
#
_symmetry.space_group_name_H-M   'P 1'
#
loop_
_entity.id
_entity.type
_entity.pdbx_description
1 polymer ?
#
loop_
_entity_poly.entity_id
_entity_poly.type
_entity_poly.pdbx_seq_one_letter_code
_entity_poly.pdbx_strand_id
1 'polypeptide(L)'
;MKYQFILHGFLTIMVSNIGGIVYSKAIRKLVANEAGWRLLHSAGMMGGIMLLAFASFFDDITAGFPLLAKGLFGVILGSNYFFLAGMLIAAYTAARGVDKEEKGRGNKVVYTCYYIAALLGFVYTGVFIWLGMRRVM
;
A
#
# COMPACT_ATOMS: atom_id res chain seq x y z
N MET A 1 7.94 2.73 17.14
CA MET A 1 7.71 1.94 15.91
C MET A 1 8.50 2.46 14.70
N LYS A 2 9.26 3.55 14.85
CA LYS A 2 10.13 4.12 13.81
C LYS A 2 10.87 3.12 12.91
N TYR A 3 11.72 2.26 13.47
CA TYR A 3 12.53 1.33 12.66
C TYR A 3 11.69 0.28 11.92
N GLN A 4 10.52 -0.07 12.43
CA GLN A 4 9.61 -1.00 11.76
C GLN A 4 9.01 -0.34 10.51
N PHE A 5 8.54 0.90 10.62
CA PHE A 5 8.10 1.68 9.46
C PHE A 5 9.20 1.83 8.41
N ILE A 6 10.44 2.10 8.84
CA ILE A 6 11.60 2.19 7.95
C ILE A 6 11.81 0.87 7.19
N LEU A 7 11.85 -0.25 7.92
CA LEU A 7 12.02 -1.58 7.34
C LEU A 7 10.92 -1.90 6.31
N HIS A 8 9.65 -1.77 6.71
CA HIS A 8 8.52 -2.08 5.83
C HIS A 8 8.42 -1.11 4.64
N GLY A 9 8.81 0.15 4.81
CA GLY A 9 8.94 1.12 3.73
C GLY A 9 9.96 0.68 2.68
N PHE A 10 11.17 0.30 3.11
CA PHE A 10 12.20 -0.21 2.21
C PHE A 10 11.83 -1.54 1.55
N LEU A 11 11.17 -2.45 2.27
CA LEU A 11 10.67 -3.69 1.67
C LEU A 11 9.65 -3.42 0.57
N THR A 12 8.73 -2.47 0.79
CA THR A 12 7.74 -2.05 -0.21
C THR A 12 8.42 -1.41 -1.43
N ILE A 13 9.39 -0.52 -1.21
CA ILE A 13 10.20 0.09 -2.28
C ILE A 13 10.96 -0.98 -3.06
N MET A 14 11.54 -1.98 -2.40
CA MET A 14 12.26 -3.07 -3.04
C MET A 14 11.36 -3.86 -4.01
N VAL A 15 10.16 -4.26 -3.56
CA VAL A 15 9.17 -4.93 -4.42
C VAL A 15 8.75 -4.03 -5.59
N SER A 16 8.60 -2.73 -5.34
CA SER A 16 8.20 -1.76 -6.35
C SER A 16 9.30 -1.53 -7.40
N ASN A 17 10.58 -1.56 -7.00
CA ASN A 17 11.71 -1.50 -7.91
C ASN A 17 11.81 -2.75 -8.79
N ILE A 18 11.52 -3.94 -8.24
CA ILE A 18 11.38 -5.17 -9.04
C ILE A 18 10.28 -4.99 -10.09
N GLY A 19 9.13 -4.44 -9.70
CA GLY A 19 8.07 -4.05 -10.63
C GLY A 19 8.54 -3.07 -11.71
N GLY A 20 9.38 -2.10 -11.35
CA GLY A 20 10.00 -1.13 -12.26
C GLY A 20 10.92 -1.76 -13.31
N ILE A 21 11.70 -2.78 -12.92
CA ILE A 21 12.54 -3.55 -13.86
C ILE A 21 11.64 -4.24 -14.90
N VAL A 22 10.56 -4.88 -14.47
CA VAL A 22 9.62 -5.55 -15.40
C VAL A 22 8.88 -4.53 -16.26
N TYR A 23 8.42 -3.42 -15.66
CA TYR A 23 7.82 -2.30 -16.38
C TYR A 23 8.74 -1.81 -17.51
N SER A 24 10.03 -1.60 -17.23
CA SER A 24 11.02 -1.15 -18.22
C SER A 24 11.12 -2.06 -19.45
N LYS A 25 10.86 -3.37 -19.28
CA LYS A 25 10.77 -4.34 -20.38
C LYS A 25 9.41 -4.28 -21.07
N ALA A 26 8.33 -4.12 -20.31
CA ALA A 26 6.97 -4.04 -20.84
C ALA A 26 6.77 -2.82 -21.78
N ILE A 27 7.31 -1.65 -21.44
CA ILE A 27 7.26 -0.47 -22.34
C ILE A 27 8.02 -0.69 -23.66
N ARG A 28 9.04 -1.54 -23.66
CA ARG A 28 9.77 -1.96 -24.88
C ARG A 28 9.06 -3.07 -25.65
N LYS A 29 7.80 -3.36 -25.31
CA LYS A 29 6.96 -4.44 -25.87
C LYS A 29 7.54 -5.85 -25.71
N LEU A 30 8.45 -6.05 -24.75
CA LEU A 30 9.03 -7.37 -24.45
C LEU A 30 8.13 -8.22 -23.54
N VAL A 31 7.20 -7.59 -22.82
CA VAL A 31 6.28 -8.23 -21.86
C VAL A 31 4.90 -7.58 -21.98
N ALA A 32 3.82 -8.36 -21.89
CA ALA A 32 2.45 -7.85 -21.87
C ALA A 32 2.13 -7.12 -20.54
N ASN A 33 1.01 -6.38 -20.53
CA ASN A 33 0.44 -5.72 -19.34
C ASN A 33 1.26 -4.56 -18.74
N GLU A 34 1.74 -3.65 -19.58
CA GLU A 34 2.47 -2.43 -19.20
C GLU A 34 1.79 -1.64 -18.05
N ALA A 35 0.47 -1.44 -18.14
CA ALA A 35 -0.28 -0.67 -17.15
C ALA A 35 -0.21 -1.28 -15.73
N GLY A 36 -0.32 -2.60 -15.60
CA GLY A 36 -0.22 -3.28 -14.30
C GLY A 36 1.18 -3.15 -13.69
N TRP A 37 2.22 -3.32 -14.50
CA TRP A 37 3.61 -3.14 -14.06
C TRP A 37 3.93 -1.69 -13.67
N ARG A 38 3.39 -0.72 -14.44
CA ARG A 38 3.50 0.71 -14.11
C ARG A 38 2.85 1.05 -12.79
N LEU A 39 1.65 0.50 -12.54
CA LEU A 39 0.92 0.71 -11.29
C LEU A 39 1.70 0.14 -10.11
N LEU A 40 2.14 -1.13 -10.19
CA LEU A 40 2.95 -1.77 -9.15
C LEU A 40 4.21 -0.96 -8.81
N HIS A 41 4.91 -0.48 -9.84
CA HIS A 41 6.10 0.34 -9.64
C HIS A 41 5.77 1.68 -8.97
N SER A 42 4.91 2.49 -9.59
CA SER A 42 4.66 3.87 -9.14
C SER A 42 3.92 3.94 -7.80
N ALA A 43 2.79 3.24 -7.66
CA ALA A 43 1.98 3.28 -6.45
C ALA A 43 2.64 2.50 -5.29
N GLY A 44 3.38 1.43 -5.58
CA GLY A 44 4.18 0.74 -4.58
C GLY A 44 5.31 1.63 -4.03
N MET A 45 6.01 2.38 -4.90
CA MET A 45 7.03 3.34 -4.47
C MET A 45 6.43 4.40 -3.54
N MET A 46 5.26 4.95 -3.90
CA MET A 46 4.55 5.91 -3.06
C MET A 46 4.16 5.32 -1.69
N GLY A 47 3.61 4.08 -1.68
CA GLY A 47 3.28 3.39 -0.44
C GLY A 47 4.49 3.22 0.48
N GLY A 48 5.64 2.83 -0.07
CA GLY A 48 6.87 2.72 0.70
C GLY A 48 7.38 4.06 1.23
N ILE A 49 7.38 5.12 0.41
CA ILE A 49 7.74 6.48 0.85
C ILE A 49 6.82 6.97 1.97
N MET A 50 5.51 6.69 1.87
CA MET A 50 4.54 7.05 2.90
C MET A 50 4.87 6.36 4.24
N LEU A 51 5.24 5.08 4.22
CA LEU A 51 5.69 4.39 5.45
C LEU A 51 6.95 5.03 6.04
N LEU A 52 7.92 5.41 5.19
CA LEU A 52 9.10 6.14 5.65
C LEU A 52 8.72 7.50 6.28
N ALA A 53 7.75 8.21 5.72
CA ALA A 53 7.25 9.47 6.26
C ALA A 53 6.59 9.27 7.63
N PHE A 54 5.78 8.23 7.81
CA PHE A 54 5.15 7.91 9.09
C PHE A 54 6.17 7.66 10.21
N ALA A 55 7.34 7.11 9.88
CA ALA A 55 8.41 6.90 10.85
C ALA A 55 8.88 8.19 11.56
N SER A 56 8.66 9.36 10.96
CA SER A 56 9.07 10.65 11.52
C SER A 56 8.16 11.18 12.63
N PHE A 57 6.87 10.85 12.63
CA PHE A 57 5.89 11.45 13.53
C PHE A 57 5.00 10.45 14.28
N PHE A 58 5.01 9.17 13.91
CA PHE A 58 4.04 8.18 14.43
C PHE A 58 4.13 8.00 15.94
N ASP A 59 5.34 7.88 16.48
CA ASP A 59 5.53 7.63 17.91
C ASP A 59 5.09 8.86 18.74
N ASP A 60 5.29 10.07 18.21
CA ASP A 60 4.90 11.32 18.86
C ASP A 60 3.39 11.52 18.83
N ILE A 61 2.75 11.36 17.66
CA ILE A 61 1.32 11.58 17.52
C ILE A 61 0.51 10.56 18.35
N THR A 62 1.02 9.35 18.52
CA THR A 62 0.39 8.27 19.31
C THR A 62 0.80 8.23 20.79
N ALA A 63 1.65 9.16 21.26
CA ALA A 63 2.13 9.18 22.64
C ALA A 63 0.98 9.20 23.67
N GLY A 64 0.93 8.24 24.59
CA GLY A 64 -0.17 8.10 25.55
C GLY A 64 -1.29 7.14 25.12
N PHE A 65 -1.23 6.58 23.92
CA PHE A 65 -2.19 5.57 23.44
C PHE A 65 -1.49 4.28 22.96
N PRO A 66 -0.80 3.53 23.84
CA PRO A 66 0.06 2.41 23.42
C PRO A 66 -0.69 1.26 22.73
N LEU A 67 -1.93 0.97 23.12
CA LEU A 67 -2.75 -0.05 22.46
C LEU A 67 -3.24 0.41 21.09
N LEU A 68 -3.68 1.67 20.99
CA LEU A 68 -4.07 2.28 19.72
C LEU A 68 -2.89 2.32 18.75
N ALA A 69 -1.69 2.68 19.23
CA ALA A 69 -0.48 2.72 18.42
C ALA A 69 -0.20 1.35 17.76
N LYS A 70 -0.30 0.25 18.53
CA LYS A 70 -0.11 -1.11 17.99
C LYS A 70 -1.19 -1.48 16.97
N GLY A 71 -2.46 -1.18 17.26
CA GLY A 71 -3.57 -1.44 16.35
C GLY A 71 -3.44 -0.64 15.05
N LEU A 72 -3.17 0.66 15.16
CA LEU A 72 -2.99 1.56 14.04
C LEU A 72 -1.82 1.15 13.16
N PHE A 73 -0.69 0.75 13.76
CA PHE A 73 0.45 0.20 13.03
C PHE A 73 0.06 -1.04 12.20
N GLY A 74 -0.69 -1.98 12.80
CA GLY A 74 -1.20 -3.15 12.10
C GLY A 74 -2.14 -2.81 10.94
N VAL A 75 -3.04 -1.83 11.14
CA VAL A 75 -3.97 -1.34 10.10
C VAL A 75 -3.21 -0.70 8.94
N ILE A 76 -2.19 0.12 9.22
CA ILE A 76 -1.37 0.78 8.20
C ILE A 76 -0.59 -0.26 7.37
N LEU A 77 0.10 -1.19 8.04
CA LEU A 77 0.83 -2.24 7.33
C LEU A 77 -0.11 -3.14 6.53
N GLY A 78 -1.26 -3.51 7.11
CA GLY A 78 -2.29 -4.27 6.43
C GLY A 78 -2.73 -3.58 5.15
N SER A 79 -3.10 -2.29 5.21
CA SER A 79 -3.47 -1.49 4.04
C SER A 79 -2.38 -1.52 2.96
N ASN A 80 -1.13 -1.23 3.34
CA ASN A 80 0.00 -1.20 2.41
C ASN A 80 0.20 -2.57 1.72
N TYR A 81 0.18 -3.66 2.49
CA TYR A 81 0.41 -4.99 1.95
C TYR A 81 -0.77 -5.51 1.11
N PHE A 82 -2.01 -5.17 1.44
CA PHE A 82 -3.16 -5.50 0.58
C PHE A 82 -3.09 -4.76 -0.75
N PHE A 83 -2.72 -3.46 -0.76
CA PHE A 83 -2.46 -2.74 -2.01
C PHE A 83 -1.33 -3.39 -2.81
N LEU A 84 -0.20 -3.66 -2.17
CA LEU A 84 0.97 -4.25 -2.83
C LEU A 84 0.67 -5.63 -3.43
N ALA A 85 -0.03 -6.49 -2.68
CA ALA A 85 -0.45 -7.80 -3.16
C ALA A 85 -1.43 -7.70 -4.33
N GLY A 86 -2.44 -6.82 -4.23
CA GLY A 86 -3.39 -6.58 -5.32
C GLY A 86 -2.70 -6.08 -6.58
N MET A 87 -1.76 -5.13 -6.46
CA MET A 87 -0.97 -4.62 -7.59
C MET A 87 -0.06 -5.68 -8.21
N LEU A 88 0.55 -6.53 -7.39
CA LEU A 88 1.38 -7.63 -7.89
C LEU A 88 0.53 -8.62 -8.71
N ILE A 89 -0.62 -9.03 -8.19
CA ILE A 89 -1.55 -9.92 -8.90
C ILE A 89 -2.05 -9.26 -10.19
N ALA A 90 -2.42 -7.98 -10.14
CA ALA A 90 -2.85 -7.21 -11.32
C ALA A 90 -1.76 -7.16 -12.39
N ALA A 91 -0.49 -6.96 -11.99
CA ALA A 91 0.65 -6.92 -12.88
C ALA A 91 0.91 -8.28 -13.58
N TYR A 92 0.75 -9.39 -12.88
CA TYR A 92 0.93 -10.73 -13.47
C TYR A 92 -0.26 -11.22 -14.29
N THR A 93 -1.48 -10.90 -13.89
CA THR A 93 -2.70 -11.50 -14.46
C THR A 93 -3.41 -10.62 -15.48
N ALA A 94 -2.95 -9.37 -15.68
CA ALA A 94 -3.65 -8.34 -16.46
C ALA A 94 -5.05 -8.00 -15.95
N ALA A 95 -5.44 -8.51 -14.78
CA ALA A 95 -6.68 -8.15 -14.12
C ALA A 95 -6.58 -6.71 -13.59
N ARG A 96 -7.65 -5.92 -13.80
CA ARG A 96 -7.68 -4.52 -13.35
C ARG A 96 -8.26 -4.35 -11.95
N GLY A 97 -9.16 -5.25 -11.53
CA GLY A 97 -9.87 -5.14 -10.25
C GLY A 97 -10.79 -3.93 -10.19
N VAL A 98 -11.29 -3.46 -11.34
CA VAL A 98 -12.15 -2.25 -11.44
C VAL A 98 -13.62 -2.62 -11.28
N ASP A 99 -14.06 -3.69 -11.91
CA ASP A 99 -15.44 -4.18 -11.82
C ASP A 99 -15.46 -5.56 -11.18
N LYS A 100 -16.18 -5.73 -10.06
CA LYS A 100 -16.30 -7.01 -9.36
C LYS A 100 -16.97 -8.09 -10.24
N GLU A 101 -17.81 -7.69 -11.19
CA GLU A 101 -18.57 -8.58 -12.07
C GLU A 101 -17.79 -9.02 -13.32
N GLU A 102 -16.61 -8.44 -13.57
CA GLU A 102 -15.76 -8.83 -14.69
C GLU A 102 -15.25 -10.28 -14.50
N LYS A 103 -15.45 -11.10 -15.54
CA LYS A 103 -15.15 -12.55 -15.51
C LYS A 103 -13.65 -12.80 -15.37
N GLY A 104 -13.26 -13.44 -14.27
CA GLY A 104 -11.89 -13.94 -14.07
C GLY A 104 -11.53 -14.02 -12.60
N ARG A 105 -10.98 -15.16 -12.14
CA ARG A 105 -10.60 -15.34 -10.73
C ARG A 105 -9.60 -14.30 -10.24
N GLY A 106 -8.67 -13.85 -11.11
CA GLY A 106 -7.69 -12.80 -10.79
C GLY A 106 -8.34 -11.46 -10.47
N ASN A 107 -9.39 -11.08 -11.20
CA ASN A 107 -10.05 -9.78 -11.05
C ASN A 107 -10.76 -9.62 -9.69
N LYS A 108 -11.49 -10.65 -9.26
CA LYS A 108 -12.15 -10.64 -7.93
C LYS A 108 -11.15 -10.55 -6.79
N VAL A 109 -9.99 -11.20 -6.90
CA VAL A 109 -8.94 -11.15 -5.89
C VAL A 109 -8.31 -9.76 -5.84
N VAL A 110 -7.93 -9.19 -6.99
CA VAL A 110 -7.39 -7.81 -7.08
C VAL A 110 -8.36 -6.79 -6.49
N TYR A 111 -9.64 -6.87 -6.88
CA TYR A 111 -10.69 -6.00 -6.33
C TYR A 111 -10.79 -6.11 -4.81
N THR A 112 -10.81 -7.34 -4.28
CA THR A 112 -10.93 -7.57 -2.83
C THR A 112 -9.73 -7.00 -2.07
N CYS A 113 -8.51 -7.20 -2.60
CA CYS A 113 -7.30 -6.62 -2.05
C CYS A 113 -7.39 -5.09 -2.01
N TYR A 114 -7.76 -4.44 -3.11
CA TYR A 114 -7.87 -2.99 -3.17
C TYR A 114 -8.96 -2.45 -2.26
N TYR A 115 -10.11 -3.12 -2.19
CA TYR A 115 -11.23 -2.71 -1.34
C TYR A 115 -10.83 -2.75 0.15
N ILE A 116 -10.24 -3.86 0.61
CA ILE A 116 -9.76 -3.98 1.99
C ILE A 116 -8.68 -2.94 2.27
N ALA A 117 -7.73 -2.76 1.34
CA ALA A 117 -6.66 -1.80 1.49
C ALA A 117 -7.17 -0.36 1.62
N ALA A 118 -8.15 0.03 0.79
CA ALA A 118 -8.78 1.33 0.82
C ALA A 118 -9.59 1.55 2.10
N LEU A 119 -10.33 0.54 2.57
CA LEU A 119 -11.07 0.61 3.83
C LEU A 119 -10.13 0.82 5.03
N LEU A 120 -9.05 0.05 5.11
CA LEU A 120 -8.01 0.24 6.14
C LEU A 120 -7.33 1.61 6.00
N GLY A 121 -7.12 2.05 4.75
CA GLY A 121 -6.67 3.39 4.37
C GLY A 121 -7.48 4.51 5.01
N PHE A 122 -8.79 4.41 4.82
CA PHE A 122 -9.76 5.33 5.38
C PHE A 122 -9.74 5.32 6.91
N VAL A 123 -9.68 4.13 7.53
CA VAL A 123 -9.64 3.98 8.98
C VAL A 123 -8.40 4.65 9.58
N TYR A 124 -7.18 4.35 9.10
CA TYR A 124 -5.98 4.95 9.70
C TYR A 124 -5.93 6.47 9.47
N THR A 125 -6.45 6.96 8.34
CA THR A 125 -6.51 8.39 8.05
C THR A 125 -7.45 9.10 9.02
N GLY A 126 -8.63 8.54 9.27
CA GLY A 126 -9.57 9.06 10.27
C GLY A 126 -8.97 9.08 11.69
N VAL A 127 -8.23 8.04 12.07
CA VAL A 127 -7.52 7.99 13.36
C VAL A 127 -6.42 9.05 13.45
N PHE A 128 -5.64 9.28 12.38
CA PHE A 128 -4.64 10.35 12.38
C PHE A 128 -5.26 11.73 12.50
N ILE A 129 -6.37 12.01 11.82
CA ILE A 129 -7.11 13.27 11.96
C ILE A 129 -7.56 13.46 13.41
N TRP A 130 -8.18 12.43 14.01
CA TRP A 130 -8.62 12.48 15.39
C TRP A 130 -7.46 12.71 16.38
N LEU A 131 -6.34 11.99 16.22
CA LEU A 131 -5.15 12.20 17.04
C LEU A 131 -4.57 13.61 16.86
N GLY A 132 -4.52 14.11 15.63
CA GLY A 132 -4.07 15.47 15.32
C GLY A 132 -4.91 16.54 16.03
N MET A 133 -6.24 16.41 15.98
CA MET A 133 -7.14 17.32 16.71
C MET A 133 -6.88 17.30 18.22
N ARG A 134 -6.61 16.12 18.80
CA ARG A 134 -6.29 15.96 20.23
C ARG A 134 -4.93 16.52 20.65
N ARG A 135 -4.04 16.87 19.71
CA ARG A 135 -2.74 17.48 19.98
C ARG A 135 -2.74 19.00 19.84
N VAL A 136 -3.66 19.53 19.04
CA VAL A 136 -3.80 20.97 18.78
C VAL A 136 -4.70 21.64 19.84
N MET A 137 -5.69 20.90 20.37
CA MET A 137 -6.55 21.33 21.48
C MET A 137 -5.91 21.04 22.83
#